data_AF-A0A951NJE2-F1
#
_entry.id   AF-A0A951NJE2-F1
#
_cell.length_a   1.000
_cell.length_b   1.000
_cell.length_c   1.000
_cell.angle_alpha   90.00
_cell.angle_beta   90.00
_cell.angle_gamma   90.00
#
_symmetry.space_group_name_H-M   'P 1'
#
loop_
_entity.id
_entity.type
_entity.pdbx_description
1 polymer ?
#
loop_
_entity_poly.entity_id
_entity_poly.type
_entity_poly.pdbx_seq_one_letter_code
_entity_poly.pdbx_strand_id
1 'polypeptide(L)'
;MIDFEFGPAILAGLIAGVIMEGPVYLQKAIGLPVKQNIFRTWGNLFGQRGVAGYGIGIAFHELLAASIALGYALFFDLIGVDGNLWLWGLVGALVHFTLAGPVVKFIPSIDPDTGEVGE
;
A
#
# COMPACT_ATOMS: atom_id res chain seq x y z
N MET A 1 -7.29 8.51 30.31
CA MET A 1 -7.76 7.96 29.04
C MET A 1 -6.69 8.31 28.04
N ILE A 2 -6.14 7.30 27.35
CA ILE A 2 -5.23 7.54 26.23
C ILE A 2 -6.12 8.08 25.11
N ASP A 3 -5.84 9.28 24.62
CA ASP A 3 -6.53 9.86 23.47
C ASP A 3 -6.04 9.10 22.23
N PHE A 4 -6.80 8.11 21.79
CA PHE A 4 -6.46 7.30 20.62
C PHE A 4 -6.19 8.20 19.40
N GLU A 5 -5.00 8.13 18.85
CA GLU A 5 -4.48 9.01 17.79
C GLU A 5 -5.03 8.64 16.39
N PHE A 6 -6.36 8.51 16.28
CA PHE A 6 -7.05 8.06 15.08
C PHE A 6 -6.72 8.90 13.84
N GLY A 7 -6.82 10.23 13.95
CA GLY A 7 -6.54 11.17 12.87
C GLY A 7 -5.10 11.05 12.35
N PRO A 8 -4.08 11.18 13.23
CA PRO A 8 -2.68 10.96 12.87
C PRO A 8 -2.40 9.60 12.24
N ALA A 9 -3.01 8.52 12.73
CA ALA A 9 -2.82 7.17 12.17
C ALA A 9 -3.37 7.03 10.75
N ILE A 10 -4.55 7.60 10.46
CA ILE A 10 -5.08 7.66 9.08
C ILE A 10 -4.13 8.44 8.19
N LEU A 11 -3.72 9.64 8.62
CA LEU A 11 -2.85 10.49 7.82
C LEU A 11 -1.50 9.82 7.54
N ALA A 12 -0.93 9.14 8.53
CA ALA A 12 0.29 8.35 8.39
C ALA A 12 0.13 7.26 7.33
N GLY A 13 -0.98 6.53 7.35
CA GLY A 13 -1.27 5.50 6.35
C GLY A 13 -1.45 6.05 4.94
N LEU A 14 -2.15 7.18 4.77
CA LEU A 14 -2.33 7.83 3.48
C LEU A 14 -1.01 8.38 2.91
N ILE A 15 -0.21 9.05 3.75
CA ILE A 15 1.12 9.53 3.34
C ILE A 15 2.01 8.36 2.95
N ALA A 16 1.99 7.29 3.75
CA ALA A 16 2.74 6.08 3.47
C ALA A 16 2.31 5.44 2.14
N GLY A 17 1.01 5.33 1.89
CA GLY A 17 0.43 4.86 0.62
C GLY A 17 1.06 5.61 -0.55
N VAL A 18 0.85 6.92 -0.62
CA VAL A 18 1.34 7.78 -1.72
C VAL A 18 2.85 7.64 -1.94
N ILE A 19 3.64 7.61 -0.87
CA ILE A 19 5.10 7.46 -0.96
C ILE A 19 5.49 6.12 -1.61
N MET A 20 4.81 5.03 -1.26
CA MET A 20 5.10 3.72 -1.82
C MET A 20 4.69 3.59 -3.29
N GLU A 21 3.66 4.31 -3.70
CA GLU A 21 3.20 4.31 -5.10
C GLU A 21 4.20 5.02 -6.04
N GLY A 22 4.86 6.06 -5.54
CA GLY A 22 5.75 6.92 -6.31
C GLY A 22 6.82 6.17 -7.12
N PRO A 23 7.60 5.25 -6.51
CA PRO A 23 8.65 4.51 -7.23
C PRO A 23 8.15 3.64 -8.38
N VAL A 24 6.93 3.10 -8.32
CA VAL A 24 6.36 2.33 -9.44
C VAL A 24 6.11 3.23 -10.64
N TYR A 25 5.58 4.44 -10.42
CA TYR A 25 5.40 5.43 -11.46
C TYR A 25 6.72 5.97 -11.98
N LEU A 26 7.69 6.19 -11.10
CA LEU A 26 9.03 6.62 -11.50
C LEU A 26 9.68 5.57 -12.40
N GLN A 27 9.67 4.29 -12.01
CA GLN A 27 10.18 3.18 -12.81
C GLN A 27 9.53 3.16 -14.20
N LYS A 28 8.20 3.25 -14.25
CA LYS A 28 7.45 3.29 -15.52
C LYS A 28 7.80 4.52 -16.36
N ALA A 29 7.92 5.69 -15.74
CA ALA A 29 8.20 6.96 -16.43
C ALA A 29 9.60 6.99 -17.06
N ILE A 30 10.57 6.30 -16.47
CA ILE A 30 11.93 6.18 -17.00
C ILE A 30 12.14 4.93 -17.87
N GLY A 31 11.08 4.19 -18.21
CA GLY A 31 11.13 3.04 -19.11
C GLY A 31 11.73 1.76 -18.49
N LEU A 32 11.83 1.67 -17.16
CA LEU A 32 12.24 0.43 -16.51
C LEU A 32 11.10 -0.61 -16.57
N PRO A 33 11.44 -1.90 -16.68
CA PRO A 33 10.45 -2.97 -16.65
C PRO A 33 9.80 -3.04 -15.27
N VAL A 34 8.48 -2.86 -15.22
CA VAL A 34 7.68 -3.03 -13.99
C VAL A 34 7.09 -4.44 -14.03
N LYS A 35 7.58 -5.33 -13.14
CA LYS A 35 7.10 -6.73 -13.08
C LYS A 35 5.60 -6.81 -12.76
N GLN A 36 5.13 -6.01 -11.81
CA GLN A 36 3.74 -5.96 -11.40
C GLN A 36 3.27 -4.51 -11.31
N ASN A 37 2.18 -4.23 -12.03
CA ASN A 37 1.47 -2.96 -11.90
C ASN A 37 0.35 -3.12 -10.87
N ILE A 38 0.71 -2.91 -9.60
CA ILE A 38 -0.14 -3.21 -8.45
C ILE A 38 -1.51 -2.52 -8.52
N PHE A 39 -1.61 -1.30 -9.05
CA PHE A 39 -2.90 -0.60 -9.18
C PHE A 39 -3.80 -1.23 -10.23
N ARG A 40 -3.23 -1.66 -11.37
CA ARG A 40 -4.01 -2.42 -12.34
C ARG A 40 -4.44 -3.77 -11.78
N THR A 41 -3.56 -4.44 -11.01
CA THR A 41 -3.92 -5.67 -10.34
C THR A 41 -5.12 -5.46 -9.41
N TRP A 42 -5.10 -4.43 -8.56
CA TRP A 42 -6.23 -4.10 -7.69
C TRP A 42 -7.48 -3.69 -8.48
N GLY A 43 -7.37 -2.81 -9.47
CA GLY A 43 -8.50 -2.42 -10.33
C GLY A 43 -9.15 -3.62 -11.03
N ASN A 44 -8.33 -4.53 -11.56
CA ASN A 44 -8.78 -5.76 -12.21
C ASN A 44 -9.45 -6.73 -11.23
N LEU A 45 -8.98 -6.79 -9.97
CA LEU A 45 -9.66 -7.57 -8.92
C LEU A 45 -11.09 -7.08 -8.67
N PHE A 46 -11.35 -5.79 -8.87
CA PHE A 46 -12.71 -5.21 -8.83
C PHE A 46 -13.43 -5.25 -10.18
N GLY A 47 -12.87 -5.92 -11.20
CA GLY A 47 -13.45 -6.06 -12.52
C GLY A 47 -13.36 -4.79 -13.38
N GLN A 48 -12.51 -3.83 -13.01
CA GLN A 48 -12.44 -2.51 -13.64
C GLN A 48 -11.13 -2.35 -14.42
N ARG A 49 -11.23 -1.83 -15.65
CA ARG A 49 -10.10 -1.67 -16.58
C ARG A 49 -9.87 -0.21 -16.95
N GLY A 50 -8.77 0.06 -17.65
CA GLY A 50 -8.44 1.40 -18.13
C GLY A 50 -8.24 2.41 -16.99
N VAL A 51 -8.63 3.67 -17.22
CA VAL A 51 -8.45 4.77 -16.25
C VAL A 51 -9.23 4.52 -14.95
N ALA A 52 -10.44 3.97 -15.04
CA ALA A 52 -11.25 3.64 -13.88
C ALA A 52 -10.59 2.57 -13.00
N GLY A 53 -10.02 1.52 -13.62
CA GLY A 53 -9.25 0.49 -12.91
C GLY A 53 -8.06 1.07 -12.13
N TYR A 54 -7.32 2.01 -12.72
CA TYR A 54 -6.25 2.71 -12.00
C TYR A 54 -6.77 3.49 -10.79
N GLY A 55 -7.83 4.27 -10.96
CA GLY A 55 -8.41 5.06 -9.87
C GLY A 55 -8.86 4.18 -8.70
N ILE A 56 -9.49 3.04 -9.00
CA ILE A 56 -9.92 2.08 -7.99
C ILE A 56 -8.73 1.39 -7.32
N GLY A 57 -7.71 1.03 -8.09
CA GLY A 57 -6.52 0.41 -7.54
C GLY A 57 -5.77 1.29 -6.55
N ILE A 58 -5.62 2.58 -6.87
CA ILE A 58 -5.04 3.59 -5.98
C ILE A 58 -5.91 3.76 -4.74
N ALA A 59 -7.21 4.00 -4.92
CA ALA A 59 -8.13 4.20 -3.79
C ALA A 59 -8.16 3.00 -2.84
N PHE A 60 -8.12 1.78 -3.38
CA PHE A 60 -8.04 0.56 -2.58
C PHE A 60 -6.72 0.45 -1.83
N HIS A 61 -5.60 0.72 -2.49
CA HIS A 61 -4.28 0.68 -1.85
C HIS A 61 -4.16 1.70 -0.72
N GLU A 62 -4.63 2.94 -0.93
CA GLU A 62 -4.69 3.99 0.09
C GLU A 62 -5.59 3.60 1.28
N LEU A 63 -6.76 3.05 1.01
CA LEU A 63 -7.66 2.57 2.06
C LEU A 63 -7.02 1.42 2.87
N LEU A 64 -6.33 0.50 2.19
CA LEU A 64 -5.64 -0.61 2.83
C LEU A 64 -4.48 -0.09 3.70
N ALA A 65 -3.68 0.85 3.19
CA ALA A 65 -2.58 1.47 3.92
C ALA A 65 -3.07 2.21 5.19
N ALA A 66 -4.13 3.01 5.07
CA ALA A 66 -4.78 3.66 6.20
C ALA A 66 -5.32 2.66 7.23
N SER A 67 -5.95 1.58 6.78
CA SER A 67 -6.48 0.52 7.65
C SER A 67 -5.37 -0.23 8.40
N ILE A 68 -4.25 -0.52 7.73
CA ILE A 68 -3.09 -1.17 8.35
C ILE A 68 -2.43 -0.23 9.38
N ALA A 69 -2.24 1.05 9.06
CA ALA A 69 -1.68 2.03 9.98
C ALA A 69 -2.55 2.20 11.23
N LEU A 70 -3.88 2.26 11.05
CA LEU A 70 -4.85 2.24 12.15
C LEU A 70 -4.76 0.96 12.98
N GLY A 71 -4.61 -0.20 12.32
CA GLY A 71 -4.44 -1.48 12.99
C GLY A 71 -3.19 -1.54 13.86
N TYR A 72 -2.07 -0.99 13.39
CA TYR A 72 -0.85 -0.85 14.20
C TYR A 72 -1.07 0.05 15.40
N ALA A 73 -1.64 1.24 15.20
CA ALA A 73 -1.92 2.16 16.31
C ALA A 73 -2.84 1.51 17.36
N LEU A 74 -3.89 0.82 16.93
CA LEU A 74 -4.82 0.11 17.81
C LEU A 74 -4.14 -1.05 18.55
N PHE A 75 -3.32 -1.84 17.85
CA PHE A 75 -2.60 -2.94 18.49
C PHE A 75 -1.69 -2.45 19.63
N PHE A 76 -0.93 -1.38 19.38
CA PHE A 76 -0.01 -0.85 20.39
C PHE A 76 -0.73 -0.15 21.55
N ASP A 77 -1.86 0.51 21.29
CA ASP A 77 -2.76 1.02 22.33
C ASP A 77 -3.25 -0.12 23.25
N LEU A 78 -3.74 -1.22 22.66
CA LEU A 78 -4.31 -2.35 23.40
C LEU A 78 -3.31 -3.09 24.29
N ILE A 79 -2.01 -3.05 23.97
CA ILE A 79 -0.96 -3.67 24.80
C ILE A 79 -0.29 -2.68 25.76
N GLY A 80 -0.82 -1.45 25.84
CA GLY A 80 -0.39 -0.44 26.81
C GLY A 80 0.92 0.26 26.47
N VAL A 81 1.25 0.41 25.18
CA VAL A 81 2.36 1.27 24.76
C VAL A 81 1.93 2.73 24.91
N ASP A 82 2.73 3.52 25.60
CA ASP A 82 2.53 4.96 25.73
C ASP A 82 3.29 5.73 24.62
N GLY A 83 2.72 6.84 24.14
CA GLY A 83 3.37 7.78 23.23
C GLY A 83 2.72 7.89 21.84
N ASN A 84 3.51 8.32 20.84
CA ASN A 84 3.06 8.57 19.47
C ASN A 84 2.82 7.25 18.70
N LEU A 85 1.68 6.61 18.93
CA LEU A 85 1.30 5.31 18.36
C LEU A 85 1.22 5.32 16.83
N TRP A 86 0.85 6.45 16.22
CA TRP A 86 0.79 6.60 14.77
C TRP A 86 2.16 6.38 14.08
N LEU A 87 3.28 6.59 14.77
CA LEU A 87 4.62 6.35 14.23
C LEU A 87 4.85 4.88 13.90
N TRP A 88 4.21 3.95 14.61
CA TRP A 88 4.31 2.53 14.32
C TRP A 88 3.72 2.18 12.95
N GLY A 89 2.68 2.90 12.52
CA GLY A 89 2.17 2.81 11.15
C GLY A 89 3.24 3.19 10.11
N LEU A 90 4.02 4.24 10.36
CA LEU A 90 5.13 4.64 9.48
C LEU A 90 6.30 3.65 9.49
N VAL A 91 6.61 3.05 10.64
CA VAL A 91 7.63 2.00 10.74
C VAL A 91 7.19 0.78 9.92
N GLY A 92 5.94 0.33 10.09
CA GLY A 92 5.37 -0.76 9.29
C GLY A 92 5.40 -0.43 7.80
N ALA A 93 5.10 0.82 7.43
CA ALA A 93 5.20 1.30 6.07
C ALA A 93 6.63 1.21 5.51
N LEU A 94 7.64 1.65 6.26
CA LEU A 94 9.04 1.56 5.85
C LEU A 94 9.48 0.10 5.64
N VAL A 95 9.07 -0.81 6.54
CA VAL A 95 9.32 -2.24 6.40
C VAL A 95 8.65 -2.80 5.15
N HIS A 96 7.38 -2.47 4.91
CA HIS A 96 6.67 -2.89 3.72
C HIS A 96 7.36 -2.37 2.46
N PHE A 97 7.68 -1.08 2.40
CA PHE A 97 8.33 -0.43 1.26
C PHE A 97 9.66 -1.11 0.88
N THR A 98 10.48 -1.43 1.88
CA THR A 98 11.80 -2.05 1.67
C THR A 98 11.71 -3.52 1.24
N LEU A 99 10.68 -4.25 1.70
CA LEU A 99 10.52 -5.68 1.42
C LEU A 99 9.61 -5.97 0.22
N ALA A 100 8.73 -5.05 -0.17
CA ALA A 100 7.73 -5.27 -1.22
C ALA A 100 8.37 -5.67 -2.55
N GLY A 101 9.42 -4.96 -2.99
CA GLY A 101 10.14 -5.27 -4.24
C GLY A 101 10.74 -6.69 -4.25
N PRO A 102 11.57 -7.06 -3.26
CA PRO A 102 12.07 -8.42 -3.10
C PRO A 102 10.97 -9.48 -3.07
N VAL A 103 9.87 -9.25 -2.34
CA VAL A 103 8.75 -10.20 -2.25
C VAL A 103 8.07 -10.38 -3.62
N VAL A 104 7.72 -9.26 -4.28
CA VAL A 104 7.07 -9.24 -5.60
C VAL A 104 7.93 -9.91 -6.68
N LYS A 105 9.25 -9.83 -6.58
CA LYS A 105 10.16 -10.54 -7.50
C LYS A 105 9.90 -12.04 -7.55
N PHE A 106 9.52 -12.67 -6.43
CA PHE A 106 9.31 -14.12 -6.34
C PHE A 106 7.86 -14.55 -6.58
N ILE A 107 6.92 -13.61 -6.67
CA ILE A 107 5.52 -13.91 -6.95
C ILE A 107 5.32 -13.91 -8.48
N PRO A 108 4.55 -14.87 -9.03
CA PRO A 108 4.15 -14.84 -10.44
C PRO A 108 3.54 -13.49 -10.82
N SER A 109 3.88 -13.00 -12.00
CA SER A 109 3.29 -11.77 -12.50
C SER A 109 1.83 -12.01 -12.88
N ILE A 110 0.97 -10.99 -12.73
CA ILE A 110 -0.39 -11.03 -13.27
C ILE A 110 -0.40 -10.03 -14.42
N ASP A 111 -0.74 -10.50 -15.61
CA ASP A 111 -0.94 -9.66 -16.77
C ASP A 111 -2.00 -8.60 -16.41
N PRO A 112 -1.63 -7.32 -16.43
CA PRO A 112 -2.48 -6.26 -15.94
C PRO A 112 -3.60 -5.87 -16.92
N ASP A 113 -3.71 -6.50 -18.09
CA ASP A 113 -4.78 -6.32 -19.08
C ASP A 113 -5.69 -7.56 -19.18
N THR A 114 -5.11 -8.76 -19.15
CA THR A 114 -5.84 -10.04 -19.28
C THR A 114 -6.18 -10.68 -17.93
N GLY A 115 -5.42 -10.38 -16.88
CA GLY A 115 -5.52 -11.05 -15.58
C GLY A 115 -4.88 -12.43 -15.54
N GLU A 116 -4.20 -12.85 -16.61
CA GLU A 116 -3.51 -14.13 -16.68
C GLU A 116 -2.25 -14.13 -15.80
N VAL A 117 -1.96 -15.26 -15.16
CA VAL A 117 -0.77 -15.40 -14.32
C VAL A 117 0.39 -15.86 -15.20
N GLY A 118 1.45 -15.05 -15.28
CA GLY A 118 2.72 -15.35 -15.95
C GLY A 118 3.85 -15.60 -14.95
N GLU A 119 4.93 -16.25 -15.40
CA GLU A 119 6.15 -16.45 -14.58
C GLU A 119 6.86 -15.13 -14.21
#